data_AF-A0A2A2N765-F1
#
_entry.id   AF-A0A2A2N765-F1
#
_cell.length_a   1.000
_cell.length_b   1.000
_cell.length_c   1.000
_cell.angle_alpha   90.00
_cell.angle_beta   90.00
_cell.angle_gamma   90.00
#
_symmetry.space_group_name_H-M   'P 1'
#
loop_
_entity.id
_entity.type
_entity.pdbx_description
1 polymer ?
#
loop_
_entity_poly.entity_id
_entity_poly.type
_entity_poly.pdbx_seq_one_letter_code
_entity_poly.pdbx_strand_id
1 'polypeptide(L)'
;MLRDYTFDCLVTMPRHELEEFSARMISKMVPEDVMNELFTFDQEEVDSEDRMLSARLDAMLRMTAIALSEIQQAFDDSDNAKQNSERMTRLVLWHFYAISFRLEEAITLETHCEQVEKLLQNTPTDVFAWVKTLTELLHTYAEINAKENPED
;
A
#
# COMPACT_ATOMS: atom_id res chain seq x y z
N MET A 1 -13.88 18.88 -7.48
CA MET A 1 -13.85 18.15 -6.19
C MET A 1 -12.46 17.57 -6.05
N LEU A 2 -11.76 17.86 -4.95
CA LEU A 2 -10.53 17.15 -4.62
C LEU A 2 -10.90 15.66 -4.39
N ARG A 3 -10.13 14.75 -4.98
CA ARG A 3 -10.31 13.30 -4.81
C ARG A 3 -9.62 12.89 -3.51
N ASP A 4 -10.33 12.85 -2.41
CA ASP A 4 -9.71 12.59 -1.10
C ASP A 4 -9.40 11.11 -0.84
N TYR A 5 -9.74 10.22 -1.80
CA TYR A 5 -9.51 8.77 -1.76
C TYR A 5 -10.01 8.09 -0.48
N THR A 6 -11.06 8.64 0.13
CA THR A 6 -11.88 7.95 1.13
C THR A 6 -12.69 6.85 0.46
N PHE A 7 -13.33 5.99 1.26
CA PHE A 7 -14.18 4.90 0.75
C PHE A 7 -15.19 5.35 -0.32
N ASP A 8 -15.96 6.40 -0.05
CA ASP A 8 -16.96 6.95 -0.99
C ASP A 8 -16.35 7.36 -2.34
N CYS A 9 -15.11 7.86 -2.32
CA CYS A 9 -14.37 8.21 -3.53
C CYS A 9 -13.85 6.95 -4.24
N LEU A 10 -13.25 6.01 -3.51
CA LEU A 10 -12.62 4.82 -4.09
C LEU A 10 -13.64 3.88 -4.72
N VAL A 11 -14.80 3.69 -4.09
CA VAL A 11 -15.86 2.79 -4.59
C VAL A 11 -16.54 3.31 -5.86
N THR A 12 -16.48 4.62 -6.11
CA THR A 12 -17.13 5.25 -7.28
C THR A 12 -16.15 5.54 -8.41
N MET A 13 -14.84 5.55 -8.15
CA MET A 13 -13.83 5.82 -9.16
C MET A 13 -13.55 4.60 -10.05
N PRO A 14 -13.31 4.80 -11.37
CA PRO A 14 -12.89 3.71 -12.23
C PRO A 14 -11.55 3.12 -11.80
N ARG A 15 -11.46 1.79 -11.71
CA ARG A 15 -10.24 1.08 -11.26
C ARG A 15 -8.99 1.49 -12.05
N HIS A 16 -9.08 1.53 -13.37
CA HIS A 16 -7.93 1.89 -14.22
C HIS A 16 -7.39 3.30 -13.93
N GLU A 17 -8.26 4.25 -13.54
CA GLU A 17 -7.82 5.58 -13.12
C GLU A 17 -7.04 5.50 -11.80
N LEU A 18 -7.53 4.72 -10.83
CA LEU A 18 -6.87 4.52 -9.55
C LEU A 18 -5.50 3.84 -9.72
N GLU A 19 -5.42 2.80 -10.56
CA GLU A 19 -4.17 2.10 -10.91
C GLU A 19 -3.16 3.06 -11.57
N GLU A 20 -3.61 3.88 -12.52
CA GLU A 20 -2.74 4.87 -13.16
C GLU A 20 -2.24 5.91 -12.14
N PHE A 21 -3.12 6.40 -11.27
CA PHE A 21 -2.75 7.43 -10.30
C PHE A 21 -1.82 6.89 -9.23
N SER A 22 -2.06 5.69 -8.72
CA SER A 22 -1.18 5.07 -7.74
C SER A 22 0.17 4.73 -8.34
N ALA A 23 0.22 4.18 -9.56
CA ALA A 23 1.48 3.89 -10.25
C ALA A 23 2.31 5.17 -10.45
N ARG A 24 1.67 6.26 -10.91
CA ARG A 24 2.33 7.57 -11.06
C ARG A 24 2.79 8.16 -9.73
N MET A 25 2.08 7.88 -8.63
CA MET A 25 2.46 8.33 -7.30
C MET A 25 3.69 7.56 -6.81
N ILE A 26 3.66 6.23 -6.89
CA ILE A 26 4.77 5.35 -6.49
C ILE A 26 6.03 5.66 -7.30
N SER A 27 5.92 5.81 -8.62
CA SER A 27 7.07 6.12 -9.48
C SER A 27 7.71 7.49 -9.18
N LYS A 28 6.98 8.41 -8.54
CA LYS A 28 7.53 9.69 -8.08
C LYS A 28 8.22 9.61 -6.73
N MET A 29 7.75 8.70 -5.86
CA MET A 29 8.25 8.55 -4.50
C MET A 29 9.39 7.54 -4.41
N VAL A 30 9.41 6.55 -5.29
CA VAL A 30 10.44 5.51 -5.31
C VAL A 30 11.33 5.73 -6.54
N PRO A 31 12.62 6.08 -6.34
CA PRO A 31 13.58 6.21 -7.44
C PRO A 31 13.71 4.93 -8.28
N GLU A 32 14.02 5.08 -9.56
CA GLU A 32 14.11 3.95 -10.51
C GLU A 32 15.22 2.96 -10.14
N ASP A 33 16.36 3.44 -9.65
CA ASP A 33 17.45 2.61 -9.15
C ASP A 33 17.02 1.76 -7.95
N VAL A 34 16.26 2.35 -7.01
CA VAL A 34 15.68 1.61 -5.88
C VAL A 34 14.66 0.58 -6.36
N MET A 35 13.79 0.93 -7.31
CA MET A 35 12.86 -0.04 -7.90
C MET A 35 13.60 -1.20 -8.56
N ASN A 36 14.66 -0.93 -9.32
CA ASN A 36 15.46 -1.97 -9.96
C ASN A 36 16.14 -2.87 -8.93
N GLU A 37 16.67 -2.31 -7.86
CA GLU A 37 17.28 -3.08 -6.76
C GLU A 37 16.25 -4.00 -6.09
N LEU A 38 15.07 -3.48 -5.73
CA LEU A 38 14.03 -4.25 -5.04
C LEU A 38 13.53 -5.46 -5.83
N PHE A 39 13.52 -5.35 -7.16
CA PHE A 39 13.01 -6.40 -8.06
C PHE A 39 14.10 -7.15 -8.82
N THR A 40 15.37 -7.00 -8.41
CA THR A 40 16.48 -7.85 -8.85
C THR A 40 16.64 -8.98 -7.86
N PHE A 41 16.16 -10.18 -8.23
CA PHE A 41 16.18 -11.36 -7.37
C PHE A 41 17.38 -12.25 -7.66
N ASP A 42 17.95 -12.83 -6.61
CA ASP A 42 19.03 -13.81 -6.71
C ASP A 42 18.53 -15.16 -7.22
N GLN A 43 19.46 -16.01 -7.68
CA GLN A 43 19.13 -17.31 -8.25
C GLN A 43 18.35 -18.20 -7.26
N GLU A 44 18.68 -18.14 -5.96
CA GLU A 44 17.98 -18.90 -4.91
C GLU A 44 16.51 -18.48 -4.70
N GLU A 45 16.17 -17.24 -5.04
CA GLU A 45 14.83 -16.67 -4.91
C GLU A 45 13.94 -17.02 -6.12
N VAL A 46 14.55 -17.32 -7.27
CA VAL A 46 13.84 -17.70 -8.50
C VAL A 46 13.82 -19.21 -8.77
N ASP A 47 14.44 -20.01 -7.88
CA ASP A 47 14.54 -21.47 -8.00
C ASP A 47 13.18 -22.20 -7.89
N SER A 48 12.12 -21.53 -7.43
CA SER A 48 10.75 -22.07 -7.41
C SER A 48 9.70 -20.97 -7.51
N GLU A 49 8.50 -21.31 -7.99
CA GLU A 49 7.38 -20.36 -8.09
C GLU A 49 7.00 -19.78 -6.73
N ASP A 50 6.97 -20.60 -5.68
CA ASP A 50 6.62 -20.16 -4.31
C ASP A 50 7.63 -19.15 -3.76
N ARG A 51 8.93 -19.41 -3.94
CA ARG A 51 9.98 -18.46 -3.52
C ARG A 51 9.93 -17.17 -4.32
N MET A 52 9.73 -17.27 -5.63
CA MET A 52 9.62 -16.11 -6.49
C MET A 52 8.42 -15.24 -6.12
N LEU A 53 7.29 -15.87 -5.79
CA LEU A 53 6.10 -15.18 -5.29
C LEU A 53 6.39 -14.49 -3.95
N SER A 54 7.05 -15.18 -3.01
CA SER A 54 7.43 -14.61 -1.72
C SER A 54 8.35 -13.40 -1.87
N ALA A 55 9.39 -13.49 -2.72
CA ALA A 55 10.33 -12.42 -2.97
C ALA A 55 9.64 -11.20 -3.61
N ARG A 56 8.73 -11.44 -4.58
CA ARG A 56 7.90 -10.37 -5.17
C ARG A 56 7.01 -9.68 -4.16
N LEU A 57 6.36 -10.44 -3.27
CA LEU A 57 5.48 -9.90 -2.24
C LEU A 57 6.27 -9.03 -1.23
N ASP A 58 7.45 -9.47 -0.83
CA ASP A 58 8.35 -8.70 0.02
C ASP A 58 8.83 -7.41 -0.67
N ALA A 59 9.23 -7.49 -1.95
CA ALA A 59 9.63 -6.33 -2.74
C ALA A 59 8.50 -5.30 -2.87
N MET A 60 7.25 -5.75 -3.09
CA MET A 60 6.08 -4.87 -3.13
C MET A 60 5.80 -4.21 -1.78
N LEU A 61 5.97 -4.94 -0.67
CA LEU A 61 5.82 -4.39 0.68
C LEU A 61 6.88 -3.31 0.95
N ARG A 62 8.15 -3.57 0.62
CA ARG A 62 9.25 -2.60 0.75
C ARG A 62 9.05 -1.38 -0.13
N MET A 63 8.67 -1.57 -1.40
CA MET A 63 8.37 -0.47 -2.33
C MET A 63 7.25 0.42 -1.79
N THR A 64 6.18 -0.19 -1.27
CA THR A 64 5.05 0.54 -0.67
C THR A 64 5.50 1.32 0.57
N ALA A 65 6.31 0.72 1.45
CA ALA A 65 6.82 1.39 2.64
C ALA A 65 7.70 2.61 2.31
N ILE A 66 8.55 2.51 1.29
CA ILE A 66 9.36 3.63 0.80
C ILE A 66 8.45 4.71 0.23
N ALA A 67 7.49 4.36 -0.63
CA ALA A 67 6.57 5.34 -1.20
C ALA A 67 5.82 6.12 -0.11
N LEU A 68 5.40 5.43 0.95
CA LEU A 68 4.68 6.02 2.07
C LEU A 68 5.55 6.91 2.98
N SER A 69 6.84 6.59 3.18
CA SER A 69 7.75 7.44 3.95
C SER A 69 8.02 8.77 3.24
N GLU A 70 8.13 8.74 1.91
CA GLU A 70 8.43 9.92 1.09
C GLU A 70 7.22 10.85 0.91
N ILE A 71 5.99 10.33 1.01
CA ILE A 71 4.78 11.15 0.85
C ILE A 71 4.77 12.34 1.81
N GLN A 72 5.15 12.17 3.09
CA GLN A 72 5.12 13.29 4.03
C GLN A 72 6.04 14.42 3.58
N GLN A 73 7.29 14.08 3.28
CA GLN A 73 8.31 15.04 2.85
C GLN A 73 7.93 15.72 1.52
N ALA A 74 7.30 14.98 0.60
CA ALA A 74 6.90 15.50 -0.70
C ALA A 74 5.85 16.63 -0.64
N PHE A 75 5.11 16.76 0.47
CA PHE A 75 4.05 17.75 0.62
C PHE A 75 4.29 18.77 1.74
N ASP A 76 5.42 18.70 2.47
CA ASP A 76 5.73 19.60 3.59
C ASP A 76 5.65 21.09 3.21
N ASP A 77 6.10 21.44 2.00
CA ASP A 77 6.09 22.81 1.48
C ASP A 77 4.77 23.20 0.76
N SER A 78 3.75 22.33 0.78
CA SER A 78 2.48 22.56 0.07
C SER A 78 1.40 23.20 0.94
N ASP A 79 0.52 24.00 0.31
CA ASP A 79 -0.71 24.43 0.96
C ASP A 79 -1.58 23.22 1.32
N ASN A 80 -1.98 23.12 2.58
CA ASN A 80 -2.68 21.96 3.16
C ASN A 80 -1.85 20.66 3.15
N ALA A 81 -0.53 20.75 3.38
CA ALA A 81 0.42 19.63 3.49
C ALA A 81 -0.19 18.36 4.11
N LYS A 82 -0.74 18.47 5.32
CA LYS A 82 -1.37 17.35 6.04
C LYS A 82 -2.46 16.65 5.20
N GLN A 83 -3.41 17.41 4.65
CA GLN A 83 -4.50 16.85 3.85
C GLN A 83 -3.97 16.19 2.57
N ASN A 84 -2.99 16.82 1.91
CA ASN A 84 -2.39 16.27 0.69
C ASN A 84 -1.65 14.96 0.97
N SER A 85 -0.89 14.90 2.06
CA SER A 85 -0.17 13.70 2.51
C SER A 85 -1.15 12.59 2.84
N GLU A 86 -2.16 12.84 3.69
CA GLU A 86 -3.19 11.85 4.03
C GLU A 86 -3.91 11.31 2.79
N ARG A 87 -4.24 12.20 1.84
CA ARG A 87 -4.86 11.82 0.57
C ARG A 87 -3.96 10.90 -0.26
N MET A 88 -2.67 11.22 -0.42
CA MET A 88 -1.76 10.34 -1.18
C MET A 88 -1.49 9.03 -0.44
N THR A 89 -1.42 9.05 0.89
CA THR A 89 -1.30 7.84 1.72
C THR A 89 -2.47 6.89 1.48
N ARG A 90 -3.71 7.39 1.43
CA ARG A 90 -4.89 6.56 1.07
C ARG A 90 -4.76 5.92 -0.31
N LEU A 91 -4.33 6.68 -1.31
CA LEU A 91 -4.17 6.17 -2.68
C LEU A 91 -3.10 5.06 -2.75
N VAL A 92 -1.98 5.23 -2.07
CA VAL A 92 -0.90 4.23 -2.05
C VAL A 92 -1.31 3.00 -1.25
N LEU A 93 -2.03 3.15 -0.13
CA LEU A 93 -2.56 2.01 0.63
C LEU A 93 -3.66 1.27 -0.14
N TRP A 94 -4.50 1.96 -0.90
CA TRP A 94 -5.44 1.33 -1.83
C TRP A 94 -4.72 0.50 -2.88
N HIS A 95 -3.60 1.00 -3.43
CA HIS A 95 -2.82 0.23 -4.40
C HIS A 95 -2.24 -1.03 -3.76
N PHE A 96 -1.65 -0.91 -2.57
CA PHE A 96 -1.17 -2.07 -1.82
C PHE A 96 -2.28 -3.13 -1.63
N TYR A 97 -3.48 -2.70 -1.26
CA TYR A 97 -4.67 -3.56 -1.18
C TYR A 97 -5.05 -4.20 -2.52
N ALA A 98 -5.03 -3.44 -3.62
CA ALA A 98 -5.45 -3.91 -4.93
C ALA A 98 -4.47 -4.89 -5.60
N ILE A 99 -3.17 -4.82 -5.28
CA ILE A 99 -2.13 -5.59 -6.00
C ILE A 99 -1.38 -6.60 -5.13
N SER A 100 -1.46 -6.52 -3.81
CA SER A 100 -0.66 -7.35 -2.91
C SER A 100 -1.49 -8.47 -2.29
N PHE A 101 -0.90 -9.65 -2.11
CA PHE A 101 -1.43 -10.77 -1.33
C PHE A 101 -2.88 -11.21 -1.65
N ARG A 102 -3.43 -10.85 -2.82
CA ARG A 102 -4.85 -11.05 -3.17
C ARG A 102 -5.81 -10.54 -2.08
N LEU A 103 -5.50 -9.39 -1.48
CA LEU A 103 -6.29 -8.86 -0.37
C LEU A 103 -7.75 -8.58 -0.75
N GLU A 104 -8.04 -8.27 -2.01
CA GLU A 104 -9.41 -8.09 -2.51
C GLU A 104 -10.27 -9.37 -2.43
N GLU A 105 -9.65 -10.55 -2.39
CA GLU A 105 -10.33 -11.83 -2.17
C GLU A 105 -10.51 -12.13 -0.68
N ALA A 106 -9.73 -11.49 0.20
CA ALA A 106 -9.68 -11.79 1.63
C ALA A 106 -10.48 -10.82 2.51
N ILE A 107 -10.58 -9.55 2.13
CA ILE A 107 -11.31 -8.52 2.88
C ILE A 107 -11.97 -7.51 1.94
N THR A 108 -13.03 -6.84 2.40
CA THR A 108 -13.71 -5.81 1.61
C THR A 108 -12.92 -4.49 1.54
N LEU A 109 -13.20 -3.69 0.51
CA LEU A 109 -12.64 -2.33 0.38
C LEU A 109 -13.06 -1.42 1.56
N GLU A 110 -14.27 -1.58 2.09
CA GLU A 110 -14.76 -0.82 3.24
C GLU A 110 -13.90 -1.12 4.48
N THR A 111 -13.69 -2.41 4.77
CA THR A 111 -12.81 -2.87 5.85
C THR A 111 -11.39 -2.35 5.69
N HIS A 112 -10.84 -2.39 4.48
CA HIS A 112 -9.52 -1.81 4.19
C HIS A 112 -9.49 -0.32 4.55
N CYS A 113 -10.45 0.46 4.04
CA CYS A 113 -10.52 1.89 4.27
C CYS A 113 -10.64 2.23 5.77
N GLU A 114 -11.43 1.47 6.54
CA GLU A 114 -11.53 1.66 7.99
C GLU A 114 -10.18 1.48 8.71
N GLN A 115 -9.38 0.49 8.32
CA GLN A 115 -8.04 0.30 8.90
C GLN A 115 -7.10 1.43 8.48
N VAL A 116 -7.20 1.90 7.23
CA VAL A 116 -6.42 3.05 6.74
C VAL A 116 -6.72 4.30 7.57
N GLU A 117 -7.99 4.61 7.86
CA GLU A 117 -8.34 5.78 8.68
C GLU A 117 -7.78 5.69 10.11
N LYS A 118 -7.72 4.48 10.70
CA LYS A 118 -7.07 4.27 12.01
C LYS A 118 -5.56 4.52 11.92
N LEU A 119 -4.92 4.05 10.85
CA LEU A 119 -3.50 4.23 10.59
C LEU A 119 -3.16 5.72 10.46
N LEU A 120 -3.98 6.49 9.72
CA LEU A 120 -3.75 7.92 9.50
C LEU A 120 -3.73 8.74 10.79
N GLN A 121 -4.41 8.30 11.86
CA GLN A 121 -4.36 8.95 13.17
C GLN A 121 -2.96 8.93 13.80
N ASN A 122 -2.15 7.92 13.49
CA ASN A 122 -0.78 7.75 13.94
C ASN A 122 0.11 7.32 12.76
N THR A 123 0.20 8.19 11.76
CA THR A 123 0.91 7.88 10.51
C THR A 123 2.41 7.67 10.77
N PRO A 124 3.00 6.53 10.35
CA PRO A 124 4.43 6.31 10.43
C PRO A 124 5.24 7.34 9.63
N THR A 125 6.45 7.64 10.09
CA THR A 125 7.30 8.71 9.51
C THR A 125 8.51 8.19 8.74
N ASP A 126 8.85 6.91 8.88
CA ASP A 126 10.03 6.31 8.26
C ASP A 126 9.74 4.93 7.67
N VAL A 127 10.64 4.48 6.80
CA VAL A 127 10.49 3.22 6.06
C VAL A 127 10.35 2.01 6.99
N PHE A 128 11.14 1.92 8.07
CA PHE A 128 11.09 0.77 8.97
C PHE A 128 9.77 0.72 9.73
N ALA A 129 9.28 1.87 10.20
CA ALA A 129 7.98 1.97 10.83
C ALA A 129 6.85 1.61 9.86
N TRP A 130 6.96 1.99 8.58
CA TRP A 130 6.01 1.57 7.55
C TRP A 130 6.05 0.08 7.24
N VAL A 131 7.22 -0.54 7.11
CA VAL A 131 7.36 -2.00 6.91
C VAL A 131 6.68 -2.76 8.05
N LYS A 132 6.92 -2.34 9.29
CA LYS A 132 6.27 -2.92 10.47
C LYS A 132 4.75 -2.76 10.39
N THR A 133 4.28 -1.55 10.10
CA THR A 133 2.85 -1.23 10.06
C THR A 133 2.12 -2.00 8.96
N LEU A 134 2.71 -2.11 7.76
CA LEU A 134 2.13 -2.90 6.66
C LEU A 134 2.08 -4.39 6.99
N THR A 135 3.10 -4.92 7.66
CA THR A 135 3.11 -6.31 8.13
C THR A 135 2.01 -6.56 9.17
N GLU A 136 1.86 -5.66 10.15
CA GLU A 136 0.79 -5.73 11.16
C GLU A 136 -0.61 -5.59 10.52
N LEU A 137 -0.73 -4.79 9.46
CA LEU A 137 -1.96 -4.64 8.69
C LEU A 137 -2.33 -5.95 7.98
N LEU A 138 -1.36 -6.65 7.38
CA LEU A 138 -1.58 -7.98 6.79
C LEU A 138 -2.02 -9.01 7.83
N HIS A 139 -1.41 -9.02 9.01
CA HIS A 139 -1.86 -9.88 10.12
C HIS A 139 -3.29 -9.55 10.55
N THR A 140 -3.63 -8.27 10.64
CA THR A 140 -5.00 -7.82 10.95
C THR A 140 -6.00 -8.32 9.90
N TYR A 141 -5.66 -8.25 8.61
CA TYR A 141 -6.52 -8.75 7.55
C TYR A 141 -6.69 -10.28 7.59
N ALA A 142 -5.63 -11.02 7.89
CA ALA A 142 -5.72 -12.46 8.08
C ALA A 142 -6.65 -12.82 9.25
N GLU A 143 -6.57 -12.10 10.37
CA GLU A 143 -7.47 -12.31 11.51
C GLU A 143 -8.93 -11.95 11.21
N ILE A 144 -9.18 -10.90 10.44
CA ILE A 144 -10.54 -10.52 10.02
C ILE A 144 -11.10 -11.61 9.11
N ASN A 145 -10.36 -12.01 8.08
CA ASN A 145 -10.79 -13.05 7.16
C ASN A 145 -11.10 -14.37 7.89
N ALA A 146 -10.25 -14.80 8.83
CA ALA A 146 -10.48 -16.02 9.61
C ALA A 146 -11.74 -15.95 10.52
N LYS A 147 -12.13 -14.75 10.95
CA LYS A 147 -13.36 -14.54 11.74
C LYS A 147 -14.61 -14.53 10.88
N GLU A 148 -14.52 -13.95 9.68
CA GLU A 148 -15.63 -13.84 8.74
C GLU A 148 -15.86 -15.14 7.95
N ASN A 149 -14.79 -15.90 7.69
CA ASN A 149 -14.78 -17.17 6.97
C ASN A 149 -14.13 -18.28 7.83
N PRO A 150 -14.76 -18.73 8.93
CA PRO A 150 -14.17 -19.71 9.87
C PRO A 150 -14.08 -21.15 9.33
N GLU A 151 -14.58 -21.40 8.11
CA GLU A 151 -14.63 -22.73 7.49
C GLU A 151 -13.58 -22.96 6.39
N ASP A 152 -12.75 -21.95 6.08
CA ASP A 152 -11.52 -22.07 5.26
C ASP A 152 -10.28 -22.38 6.13
#